data_AF-A0A8C0LUP3-F1
#
_entry.id   AF-A0A8C0LUP3-F1
#
_cell.length_a   1.000
_cell.length_b   1.000
_cell.length_c   1.000
_cell.angle_alpha   90.00
_cell.angle_beta   90.00
_cell.angle_gamma   90.00
#
_symmetry.space_group_name_H-M   'P 1'
#
loop_
_entity.id
_entity.type
_entity.pdbx_description
1 polymer ?
#
loop_
_entity_poly.entity_id
_entity_poly.type
_entity_poly.pdbx_seq_one_letter_code
_entity_poly.pdbx_strand_id
1 'polypeptide(L)'
;MTTELMKIIAQENLETHIEKELEEEARKDLINPLQVWITSASVPACYNLIPILTSGEVFGMHTEISLNLFDNKEAEENLRSVVAETQDLVAPLLQSISICTRVEDAFRQAHVVIILDDSTDQEVYTLEGCIRSRLPLCRLYGYLIEKNAHNSVRVIVGGKTFVNLKTVLLMRYAPNLAHNIVAVALGVEGQAKAVLARKLRTTPSCIKNVIIWGNISGNNYIDLRKAKVYRYESAIWGPPNYSRPVLSLIFDSEWVNRQYVATLRKLTATGKQFRPILAAHSIATTLKYWYHGSPPGEIVSLGVLSEGQFGIPEGIVFSMPVKFENGTWIVLTDLTDIEISEQIMTRMTSDLIQEKLIALGDLVSFQPYQSETDLAKGYEKTTLPTTYNNQENQRVSDAVDFLDPIPQTISEKPHSQELINDSGDKTVEERQIN
;
A
#
# COMPACT_ATOMS: atom_id res chain seq x y z
N MET A 1 18.91 -60.74 -14.53
CA MET A 1 18.53 -60.20 -13.21
C MET A 1 17.33 -61.00 -12.72
N THR A 2 17.40 -61.64 -11.56
CA THR A 2 16.29 -62.47 -11.04
C THR A 2 15.21 -61.58 -10.41
N THR A 3 13.97 -62.04 -10.40
CA THR A 3 12.82 -61.30 -9.83
C THR A 3 13.03 -60.95 -8.35
N GLU A 4 13.71 -61.82 -7.62
CA GLU A 4 14.08 -61.60 -6.22
C GLU A 4 15.07 -60.43 -6.06
N LEU A 5 16.08 -60.38 -6.94
CA LEU A 5 17.08 -59.31 -6.94
C LEU A 5 16.45 -57.95 -7.29
N MET A 6 15.46 -57.93 -8.19
CA MET A 6 14.71 -56.70 -8.52
C MET A 6 13.89 -56.17 -7.34
N LYS A 7 13.29 -57.05 -6.53
CA LYS A 7 12.52 -56.63 -5.34
C LYS A 7 13.42 -56.03 -4.26
N ILE A 8 14.59 -56.63 -4.04
CA ILE A 8 15.58 -56.12 -3.07
C ILE A 8 16.04 -54.72 -3.49
N ILE A 9 16.40 -54.53 -4.76
CA ILE A 9 16.83 -53.22 -5.29
C ILE A 9 15.70 -52.18 -5.18
N ALA A 10 14.45 -52.57 -5.47
CA ALA A 10 13.31 -51.66 -5.34
C ALA A 10 13.07 -51.22 -3.89
N GLN A 11 13.26 -52.13 -2.94
CA GLN A 11 13.11 -51.81 -1.52
C GLN A 11 14.26 -50.94 -1.00
N GLU A 12 15.49 -51.25 -1.36
CA GLU A 12 16.67 -50.44 -1.01
C GLU A 12 16.57 -49.01 -1.59
N ASN A 13 16.08 -48.87 -2.83
CA ASN A 13 15.81 -47.57 -3.44
C ASN A 13 14.71 -46.78 -2.71
N LEU A 14 13.65 -47.46 -2.25
CA LEU A 14 12.57 -46.83 -1.50
C LEU A 14 13.06 -46.35 -0.13
N GLU A 15 13.82 -47.19 0.60
CA GLU A 15 14.41 -46.84 1.89
C GLU A 15 15.36 -45.65 1.75
N THR A 16 16.22 -45.65 0.73
CA THR A 16 17.13 -44.52 0.43
C THR A 16 16.36 -43.24 0.09
N HIS A 17 15.23 -43.33 -0.61
CA HIS A 17 14.39 -42.18 -0.91
C HIS A 17 13.77 -41.59 0.36
N ILE A 18 13.22 -42.44 1.23
CA ILE A 18 12.64 -42.03 2.51
C ILE A 18 13.71 -41.37 3.39
N GLU A 19 14.90 -41.94 3.48
CA GLU A 19 16.00 -41.37 4.26
C GLU A 19 16.43 -39.99 3.74
N LYS A 20 16.53 -39.82 2.41
CA LYS A 20 16.81 -38.51 1.79
C LYS A 20 15.71 -37.49 2.05
N GLU A 21 14.43 -37.87 1.96
CA GLU A 21 13.33 -36.99 2.29
C GLU A 21 13.42 -36.54 3.76
N LEU A 22 13.68 -37.47 4.68
CA LEU A 22 13.86 -37.17 6.11
C LEU A 22 15.05 -36.24 6.38
N GLU A 23 16.20 -36.48 5.74
CA GLU A 23 17.37 -35.59 5.84
C GLU A 23 17.08 -34.20 5.26
N GLU A 24 16.35 -34.11 4.15
CA GLU A 24 15.98 -32.84 3.53
C GLU A 24 14.97 -32.08 4.41
N GLU A 25 14.00 -32.77 5.01
CA GLU A 25 13.07 -32.21 6.00
C GLU A 25 13.83 -31.71 7.23
N ALA A 26 14.75 -32.51 7.79
CA ALA A 26 15.57 -32.12 8.94
C ALA A 26 16.46 -30.91 8.64
N ARG A 27 17.01 -30.82 7.42
CA ARG A 27 17.81 -29.67 6.99
C ARG A 27 16.95 -28.42 6.78
N LYS A 28 15.70 -28.58 6.33
CA LYS A 28 14.72 -27.49 6.28
C LYS A 28 14.37 -27.02 7.69
N ASP A 29 14.23 -27.92 8.67
CA ASP A 29 13.96 -27.54 10.07
C ASP A 29 15.11 -26.75 10.73
N LEU A 30 16.35 -26.95 10.26
CA LEU A 30 17.52 -26.18 10.70
C LEU A 30 17.55 -24.73 10.18
N ILE A 31 16.83 -24.44 9.08
CA ILE A 31 16.71 -23.12 8.47
C ILE A 31 15.31 -22.61 8.77
N ASN A 32 15.19 -21.58 9.62
CA ASN A 32 13.88 -21.02 9.98
C ASN A 32 13.69 -19.65 9.30
N PRO A 33 13.44 -19.60 7.98
CA PRO A 33 13.26 -18.34 7.27
C PRO A 33 11.96 -17.67 7.72
N LEU A 34 11.93 -16.34 7.65
CA LEU A 34 10.75 -15.56 7.98
C LEU A 34 9.63 -15.87 6.98
N GLN A 35 8.56 -16.50 7.45
CA GLN A 35 7.40 -16.87 6.63
C GLN A 35 6.53 -15.63 6.36
N VAL A 36 6.53 -15.17 5.11
CA VAL A 36 5.74 -14.01 4.65
C VAL A 36 4.64 -14.50 3.73
N TRP A 37 3.39 -14.22 4.09
CA TRP A 37 2.20 -14.55 3.32
C TRP A 37 1.64 -13.30 2.65
N ILE A 38 1.27 -13.41 1.36
CA ILE A 38 0.64 -12.33 0.61
C ILE A 38 -0.70 -12.85 0.08
N THR A 39 -1.81 -12.23 0.45
CA THR A 39 -3.13 -12.57 -0.08
C THR A 39 -3.38 -11.87 -1.41
N SER A 40 -4.28 -12.44 -2.22
CA SER A 40 -4.65 -11.88 -3.52
C SER A 40 -3.39 -11.64 -4.36
N ALA A 41 -2.43 -12.57 -4.28
CA ALA A 41 -1.07 -12.37 -4.77
C ALA A 41 -0.98 -12.20 -6.29
N SER A 42 -2.05 -12.45 -7.04
CA SER A 42 -2.15 -12.14 -8.47
C SER A 42 -2.36 -10.66 -8.79
N VAL A 43 -2.58 -9.79 -7.79
CA VAL A 43 -2.79 -8.36 -8.07
C VAL A 43 -1.48 -7.63 -8.42
N PRO A 44 -1.51 -6.61 -9.31
CA PRO A 44 -0.31 -5.90 -9.75
C PRO A 44 0.59 -5.32 -8.64
N ALA A 45 0.03 -5.00 -7.47
CA ALA A 45 0.81 -4.52 -6.34
C ALA A 45 1.81 -5.58 -5.82
N CYS A 46 1.46 -6.87 -5.91
CA CYS A 46 2.32 -7.98 -5.47
C CYS A 46 3.63 -8.03 -6.28
N TYR A 47 3.54 -7.93 -7.61
CA TYR A 47 4.70 -7.89 -8.52
C TYR A 47 5.69 -6.77 -8.18
N ASN A 48 5.19 -5.63 -7.70
CA ASN A 48 6.04 -4.51 -7.30
C ASN A 48 6.59 -4.67 -5.87
N LEU A 49 5.92 -5.48 -5.05
CA LEU A 49 6.26 -5.68 -3.64
C LEU A 49 7.33 -6.74 -3.45
N ILE A 50 7.27 -7.84 -4.21
CA ILE A 50 8.20 -8.97 -4.09
C ILE A 50 9.67 -8.53 -4.17
N PRO A 51 10.12 -7.74 -5.17
CA PRO A 51 11.52 -7.32 -5.25
C PRO A 51 11.96 -6.46 -4.06
N ILE A 52 11.03 -5.71 -3.44
CA ILE A 52 11.34 -4.89 -2.27
C ILE A 52 11.50 -5.79 -1.03
N LEU A 53 10.62 -6.78 -0.85
CA LEU A 53 10.70 -7.72 0.28
C LEU A 53 11.98 -8.56 0.23
N THR A 54 12.38 -9.03 -0.95
CA THR A 54 13.56 -9.89 -1.12
C THR A 54 14.89 -9.13 -1.14
N SER A 55 14.86 -7.79 -1.18
CA SER A 55 16.06 -6.94 -1.21
C SER A 55 16.86 -6.89 0.11
N GLY A 56 16.25 -7.31 1.23
CA GLY A 56 16.82 -7.15 2.57
C GLY A 56 16.58 -5.78 3.21
N GLU A 57 16.04 -4.80 2.49
CA GLU A 57 15.75 -3.48 3.05
C GLU A 57 14.61 -3.47 4.09
N VAL A 58 13.71 -4.46 4.01
CA VAL A 58 12.50 -4.52 4.84
C VAL A 58 12.73 -5.27 6.14
N PHE A 59 13.38 -6.43 6.08
CA PHE A 59 13.58 -7.33 7.22
C PHE A 59 15.04 -7.40 7.71
N GLY A 60 15.97 -6.75 7.00
CA GLY A 60 17.40 -6.77 7.28
C GLY A 60 18.19 -7.66 6.31
N MET A 61 19.47 -7.32 6.12
CA MET A 61 20.40 -7.99 5.19
C MET A 61 20.82 -9.40 5.61
N HIS A 62 20.35 -9.89 6.76
CA HIS A 62 20.67 -11.20 7.32
C HIS A 62 19.41 -12.03 7.60
N THR A 63 18.24 -11.56 7.17
CA THR A 63 16.97 -12.24 7.39
C THR A 63 16.55 -12.93 6.11
N GLU A 64 16.72 -14.25 6.06
CA GLU A 64 16.18 -15.09 4.99
C GLU A 64 14.65 -15.15 5.09
N ILE A 65 13.96 -15.15 3.95
CA ILE A 65 12.51 -15.15 3.86
C ILE A 65 11.99 -16.26 2.96
N SER A 66 10.80 -16.76 3.30
CA SER A 66 10.00 -17.63 2.46
C SER A 66 8.69 -16.94 2.11
N LEU A 67 8.43 -16.81 0.81
CA LEU A 67 7.21 -16.16 0.30
C LEU A 67 6.13 -17.20 0.03
N ASN A 68 4.94 -17.00 0.59
CA ASN A 68 3.78 -17.84 0.33
C ASN A 68 2.71 -16.98 -0.35
N LEU A 69 2.49 -17.23 -1.64
CA LEU A 69 1.53 -16.49 -2.46
C LEU A 69 0.17 -17.18 -2.36
N PHE A 70 -0.79 -16.50 -1.72
CA PHE A 70 -2.13 -17.02 -1.49
C PHE A 70 -3.15 -16.31 -2.37
N ASP A 71 -3.92 -17.07 -3.14
CA ASP A 71 -5.00 -16.55 -3.98
C ASP A 71 -6.04 -17.65 -4.28
N ASN A 72 -7.10 -17.30 -4.99
CA ASN A 72 -8.09 -18.26 -5.45
C ASN A 72 -7.49 -19.25 -6.49
N LYS A 73 -8.21 -20.34 -6.74
CA LYS A 73 -7.77 -21.38 -7.69
C LYS A 73 -7.72 -20.89 -9.14
N GLU A 74 -8.51 -19.90 -9.50
CA GLU A 74 -8.56 -19.33 -10.85
C GLU A 74 -7.27 -18.56 -11.18
N ALA A 75 -6.64 -17.98 -10.16
CA ALA A 75 -5.37 -17.26 -10.28
C ALA A 75 -4.14 -18.18 -10.30
N GLU A 76 -4.29 -19.51 -10.20
CA GLU A 76 -3.17 -20.44 -10.02
C GLU A 76 -2.12 -20.34 -11.15
N GLU A 77 -2.55 -20.18 -12.41
CA GLU A 77 -1.66 -20.00 -13.55
C GLU A 77 -0.85 -18.69 -13.43
N ASN A 78 -1.52 -17.58 -13.07
CA ASN A 78 -0.86 -16.30 -12.83
C ASN A 78 0.16 -16.40 -11.69
N LEU A 79 -0.20 -17.07 -10.60
CA LEU A 79 0.70 -17.29 -9.47
C LEU A 79 1.93 -18.10 -9.87
N ARG A 80 1.77 -19.15 -10.69
CA ARG A 80 2.91 -19.94 -11.19
C ARG A 80 3.89 -19.08 -12.00
N SER A 81 3.38 -18.17 -12.82
CA SER A 81 4.21 -17.19 -13.52
C SER A 81 4.94 -16.27 -12.56
N VAL A 82 4.26 -15.74 -11.52
CA VAL A 82 4.91 -14.91 -10.49
C VAL A 82 6.01 -15.68 -9.77
N VAL A 83 5.78 -16.96 -9.44
CA VAL A 83 6.79 -17.82 -8.82
C VAL A 83 8.01 -17.99 -9.70
N ALA A 84 7.82 -18.30 -10.99
CA ALA A 84 8.92 -18.45 -11.94
C ALA A 84 9.74 -17.14 -12.07
N GLU A 85 9.06 -16.01 -12.31
CA GLU A 85 9.73 -14.70 -12.40
C GLU A 85 10.47 -14.32 -11.11
N THR A 86 9.91 -14.68 -9.94
CA THR A 86 10.55 -14.41 -8.64
C THR A 86 11.78 -15.28 -8.41
N GLN A 87 11.77 -16.53 -8.87
CA GLN A 87 12.95 -17.40 -8.83
C GLN A 87 14.07 -16.86 -9.75
N ASP A 88 13.69 -16.33 -10.91
CA ASP A 88 14.61 -15.71 -11.87
C ASP A 88 15.26 -14.41 -11.35
N LEU A 89 14.72 -13.80 -10.29
CA LEU A 89 15.38 -12.67 -9.61
C LEU A 89 16.69 -13.06 -8.92
N VAL A 90 16.89 -14.35 -8.62
CA VAL A 90 18.06 -14.87 -7.89
C VAL A 90 18.33 -14.05 -6.62
N ALA A 91 17.26 -13.73 -5.89
CA ALA A 91 17.37 -12.87 -4.72
C ALA A 91 18.05 -13.63 -3.56
N PRO A 92 19.15 -13.12 -2.99
CA PRO A 92 20.00 -13.88 -2.07
C PRO A 92 19.31 -14.23 -0.74
N LEU A 93 18.31 -13.45 -0.33
CA LEU A 93 17.57 -13.66 0.91
C LEU A 93 16.29 -14.47 0.70
N LEU A 94 15.94 -14.82 -0.53
CA LEU A 94 14.77 -15.63 -0.82
C LEU A 94 15.13 -17.11 -0.74
N GLN A 95 14.71 -17.76 0.35
CA GLN A 95 14.95 -19.19 0.56
C GLN A 95 13.99 -20.05 -0.26
N SER A 96 12.72 -19.66 -0.29
CA SER A 96 11.70 -20.36 -1.07
C SER A 96 10.53 -19.46 -1.42
N ILE A 97 9.83 -19.82 -2.47
CA ILE A 97 8.55 -19.23 -2.84
C ILE A 97 7.56 -20.33 -3.21
N SER A 98 6.33 -20.24 -2.70
CA SER A 98 5.28 -21.24 -2.88
C SER A 98 3.96 -20.59 -3.26
N ILE A 99 3.06 -21.39 -3.85
CA ILE A 99 1.67 -21.01 -4.11
C ILE A 99 0.75 -21.77 -3.15
N CYS A 100 -0.31 -21.11 -2.70
CA CYS A 100 -1.36 -21.72 -1.91
C CYS A 100 -2.72 -21.28 -2.47
N THR A 101 -3.51 -22.23 -2.97
CA THR A 101 -4.89 -22.00 -3.43
C THR A 101 -5.93 -22.68 -2.53
N ARG A 102 -5.47 -23.46 -1.55
CA ARG A 102 -6.30 -24.17 -0.57
C ARG A 102 -6.42 -23.34 0.70
N VAL A 103 -7.63 -22.91 0.99
CA VAL A 103 -7.95 -22.08 2.16
C VAL A 103 -7.53 -22.74 3.48
N GLU A 104 -7.64 -24.06 3.58
CA GLU A 104 -7.26 -24.83 4.79
C GLU A 104 -5.76 -24.72 5.14
N ASP A 105 -4.93 -24.50 4.13
CA ASP A 105 -3.47 -24.49 4.24
C ASP A 105 -2.93 -23.07 4.41
N ALA A 106 -3.80 -22.05 4.35
CA ALA A 106 -3.40 -20.66 4.40
C ALA A 106 -2.82 -20.25 5.77
N PHE A 107 -1.83 -19.37 5.74
CA PHE A 107 -1.21 -18.72 6.90
C PHE A 107 -0.50 -19.64 7.89
N ARG A 108 -0.20 -20.89 7.51
CA ARG A 108 0.59 -21.81 8.35
C ARG A 108 1.95 -21.20 8.69
N GLN A 109 2.25 -21.13 9.98
CA GLN A 109 3.50 -20.61 10.54
C GLN A 109 3.82 -19.18 10.07
N ALA A 110 2.82 -18.40 9.66
CA ALA A 110 3.04 -17.05 9.17
C ALA A 110 3.66 -16.16 10.25
N HIS A 111 4.74 -15.47 9.90
CA HIS A 111 5.34 -14.42 10.72
C HIS A 111 4.88 -13.03 10.25
N VAL A 112 4.60 -12.89 8.96
CA VAL A 112 4.02 -11.69 8.36
C VAL A 112 2.88 -12.10 7.44
N VAL A 113 1.75 -11.40 7.53
CA VAL A 113 0.62 -11.56 6.60
C VAL A 113 0.29 -10.21 5.99
N ILE A 114 0.36 -10.14 4.66
CA ILE A 114 0.06 -8.95 3.87
C ILE A 114 -1.29 -9.16 3.20
N ILE A 115 -2.31 -8.45 3.67
CA ILE A 115 -3.66 -8.49 3.12
C ILE A 115 -3.77 -7.43 2.02
N LEU A 116 -3.96 -7.86 0.78
CA LEU A 116 -4.20 -6.97 -0.37
C LEU A 116 -5.70 -6.87 -0.68
N ASP A 117 -6.04 -6.15 -1.75
CA ASP A 117 -7.41 -6.14 -2.25
C ASP A 117 -7.64 -7.37 -3.11
N ASP A 118 -8.70 -8.12 -2.79
CA ASP A 118 -9.15 -9.21 -3.64
C ASP A 118 -9.72 -8.66 -4.94
N SER A 119 -9.50 -9.39 -6.05
CA SER A 119 -10.26 -9.19 -7.27
C SER A 119 -11.74 -9.39 -6.92
N THR A 120 -12.52 -8.32 -6.95
CA THR A 120 -13.96 -8.43 -6.71
C THR A 120 -14.59 -9.18 -7.87
N ASP A 121 -15.12 -10.38 -7.60
CA ASP A 121 -15.97 -11.10 -8.54
C ASP A 121 -17.22 -10.28 -8.93
N GLN A 122 -17.71 -10.60 -10.12
CA GLN A 122 -18.33 -9.73 -11.12
C GLN A 122 -19.73 -9.15 -10.86
N GLU A 123 -20.32 -9.20 -9.66
CA GLU A 123 -21.79 -8.97 -9.52
C GLU A 123 -22.26 -8.08 -8.36
N VAL A 124 -21.38 -7.34 -7.69
CA VAL A 124 -21.81 -6.45 -6.60
C VAL A 124 -21.92 -5.00 -7.09
N TYR A 125 -23.14 -4.59 -7.42
CA TYR A 125 -23.42 -3.25 -7.99
C TYR A 125 -23.58 -2.14 -6.95
N THR A 126 -23.95 -2.45 -5.71
CA THR A 126 -24.21 -1.44 -4.67
C THR A 126 -23.05 -1.28 -3.70
N LEU A 127 -22.85 -0.06 -3.18
CA LEU A 127 -21.81 0.24 -2.20
C LEU A 127 -21.97 -0.63 -0.95
N GLU A 128 -23.19 -0.79 -0.45
CA GLU A 128 -23.50 -1.60 0.72
C GLU A 128 -23.30 -3.09 0.45
N GLY A 129 -23.58 -3.56 -0.76
CA GLY A 129 -23.21 -4.90 -1.19
C GLY A 129 -21.71 -5.09 -1.12
N CYS A 130 -20.92 -4.13 -1.62
CA CYS A 130 -19.47 -4.18 -1.59
C CYS A 130 -18.95 -4.23 -0.15
N ILE A 131 -19.50 -3.42 0.74
CA ILE A 131 -19.20 -3.43 2.17
C ILE A 131 -19.52 -4.80 2.80
N ARG A 132 -20.73 -5.33 2.59
CA ARG A 132 -21.16 -6.62 3.15
C ARG A 132 -20.32 -7.78 2.65
N SER A 133 -19.91 -7.76 1.38
CA SER A 133 -19.08 -8.80 0.80
C SER A 133 -17.70 -8.94 1.46
N ARG A 134 -17.24 -7.93 2.22
CA ARG A 134 -15.97 -8.00 2.96
C ARG A 134 -16.05 -8.89 4.21
N LEU A 135 -17.23 -9.00 4.82
CA LEU A 135 -17.39 -9.72 6.09
C LEU A 135 -17.03 -11.21 6.01
N PRO A 136 -17.53 -12.01 5.04
CA PRO A 136 -17.23 -13.43 4.98
C PRO A 136 -15.72 -13.69 4.83
N LEU A 137 -15.05 -12.88 4.01
CA LEU A 137 -13.62 -13.04 3.76
C LEU A 137 -12.78 -12.66 4.98
N CYS A 138 -13.06 -11.49 5.60
CA CYS A 138 -12.34 -11.08 6.81
C CYS A 138 -12.58 -12.05 7.98
N ARG A 139 -13.78 -12.63 8.07
CA ARG A 139 -14.08 -13.71 9.02
C ARG A 139 -13.21 -14.93 8.80
N LEU A 140 -13.12 -15.39 7.55
CA LEU A 140 -12.33 -16.54 7.18
C LEU A 140 -10.83 -16.30 7.44
N TYR A 141 -10.30 -15.17 6.96
CA TYR A 141 -8.88 -14.83 7.14
C TYR A 141 -8.55 -14.61 8.62
N GLY A 142 -9.36 -13.88 9.38
CA GLY A 142 -9.14 -13.69 10.81
C GLY A 142 -9.03 -15.01 11.56
N TYR A 143 -10.00 -15.90 11.34
CA TYR A 143 -9.99 -17.24 11.93
C TYR A 143 -8.75 -18.06 11.55
N LEU A 144 -8.36 -18.06 10.27
CA LEU A 144 -7.21 -18.83 9.80
C LEU A 144 -5.88 -18.26 10.30
N ILE A 145 -5.73 -16.93 10.32
CA ILE A 145 -4.54 -16.28 10.86
C ILE A 145 -4.39 -16.62 12.34
N GLU A 146 -5.46 -16.48 13.14
CA GLU A 146 -5.40 -16.79 14.57
C GLU A 146 -5.13 -18.27 14.85
N LYS A 147 -5.61 -19.17 14.00
CA LYS A 147 -5.41 -20.62 14.14
C LYS A 147 -4.02 -21.08 13.68
N ASN A 148 -3.53 -20.57 12.55
CA ASN A 148 -2.41 -21.16 11.81
C ASN A 148 -1.11 -20.36 11.91
N ALA A 149 -1.19 -19.04 12.17
CA ALA A 149 -0.02 -18.17 12.18
C ALA A 149 0.75 -18.23 13.51
N HIS A 150 1.95 -17.65 13.53
CA HIS A 150 2.71 -17.49 14.77
C HIS A 150 2.01 -16.51 15.72
N ASN A 151 2.13 -16.70 17.04
CA ASN A 151 1.50 -15.84 18.05
C ASN A 151 1.92 -14.36 17.96
N SER A 152 3.08 -14.08 17.39
CA SER A 152 3.61 -12.73 17.16
C SER A 152 3.52 -12.27 15.71
N VAL A 153 2.63 -12.88 14.91
CA VAL A 153 2.44 -12.54 13.50
C VAL A 153 2.11 -11.07 13.35
N ARG A 154 2.76 -10.39 12.39
CA ARG A 154 2.42 -9.02 12.00
C ARG A 154 1.49 -9.06 10.80
N VAL A 155 0.27 -8.56 10.96
CA VAL A 155 -0.73 -8.49 9.89
C VAL A 155 -0.83 -7.04 9.41
N ILE A 156 -0.58 -6.84 8.13
CA ILE A 156 -0.64 -5.52 7.49
C ILE A 156 -1.72 -5.52 6.42
N VAL A 157 -2.67 -4.61 6.55
CA VAL A 157 -3.79 -4.47 5.63
C VAL A 157 -3.52 -3.30 4.71
N GLY A 158 -3.29 -3.62 3.44
CA GLY A 158 -3.18 -2.67 2.34
C GLY A 158 -4.34 -2.80 1.37
N GLY A 159 -4.24 -2.05 0.28
CA GLY A 159 -5.19 -2.09 -0.82
C GLY A 159 -6.03 -0.82 -0.95
N LYS A 160 -6.84 -0.78 -2.00
CA LYS A 160 -7.59 0.38 -2.46
C LYS A 160 -8.88 0.62 -1.72
N THR A 161 -9.53 -0.43 -1.25
CA THR A 161 -10.91 -0.36 -0.77
C THR A 161 -11.04 -0.83 0.66
N PHE A 162 -11.83 -0.08 1.44
CA PHE A 162 -12.29 -0.46 2.79
C PHE A 162 -11.18 -0.93 3.73
N VAL A 163 -10.00 -0.28 3.70
CA VAL A 163 -8.80 -0.74 4.42
C VAL A 163 -9.07 -0.76 5.94
N ASN A 164 -9.68 0.31 6.46
CA ASN A 164 -10.06 0.41 7.87
C ASN A 164 -11.09 -0.66 8.25
N LEU A 165 -12.13 -0.86 7.43
CA LEU A 165 -13.15 -1.87 7.68
C LEU A 165 -12.57 -3.29 7.67
N LYS A 166 -11.78 -3.66 6.65
CA LYS A 166 -11.11 -4.97 6.59
C LYS A 166 -10.29 -5.21 7.87
N THR A 167 -9.56 -4.20 8.30
CA THR A 167 -8.71 -4.26 9.51
C THR A 167 -9.55 -4.50 10.77
N VAL A 168 -10.62 -3.74 10.99
CA VAL A 168 -11.46 -3.92 12.20
C VAL A 168 -12.21 -5.26 12.19
N LEU A 169 -12.60 -5.75 11.01
CA LEU A 169 -13.21 -7.07 10.87
C LEU A 169 -12.21 -8.18 11.16
N LEU A 170 -10.98 -8.10 10.63
CA LEU A 170 -9.91 -9.04 10.95
C LEU A 170 -9.63 -9.08 12.46
N MET A 171 -9.50 -7.92 13.11
CA MET A 171 -9.33 -7.85 14.58
C MET A 171 -10.48 -8.51 15.34
N ARG A 172 -11.72 -8.35 14.86
CA ARG A 172 -12.90 -8.97 15.48
C ARG A 172 -12.87 -10.50 15.41
N TYR A 173 -12.32 -11.08 14.34
CA TYR A 173 -12.25 -12.52 14.13
C TYR A 173 -10.87 -13.13 14.44
N ALA A 174 -9.91 -12.31 14.87
CA ALA A 174 -8.61 -12.68 15.38
C ALA A 174 -8.27 -11.89 16.66
N PRO A 175 -9.11 -11.95 17.73
CA PRO A 175 -9.00 -11.08 18.89
C PRO A 175 -7.65 -11.19 19.62
N ASN A 176 -7.03 -12.37 19.71
CA ASN A 176 -5.74 -12.51 20.40
C ASN A 176 -4.60 -11.79 19.67
N LEU A 177 -4.77 -11.56 18.37
CA LEU A 177 -3.78 -10.93 17.50
C LEU A 177 -4.14 -9.48 17.17
N ALA A 178 -5.24 -8.93 17.70
CA ALA A 178 -5.77 -7.63 17.29
C ALA A 178 -4.73 -6.49 17.37
N HIS A 179 -3.85 -6.51 18.38
CA HIS A 179 -2.76 -5.54 18.55
C HIS A 179 -1.68 -5.59 17.45
N ASN A 180 -1.58 -6.70 16.73
CA ASN A 180 -0.64 -6.91 15.63
C ASN A 180 -1.30 -6.79 14.24
N ILE A 181 -2.50 -6.23 14.14
CA ILE A 181 -3.17 -5.96 12.86
C ILE A 181 -3.20 -4.45 12.64
N VAL A 182 -2.68 -3.95 11.52
CA VAL A 182 -2.64 -2.51 11.22
C VAL A 182 -3.02 -2.21 9.77
N ALA A 183 -3.54 -1.01 9.53
CA ALA A 183 -3.89 -0.51 8.21
C ALA A 183 -2.87 0.49 7.67
N VAL A 184 -2.49 0.36 6.39
CA VAL A 184 -1.45 1.19 5.76
C VAL A 184 -2.00 2.52 5.27
N ALA A 185 -1.62 3.62 5.91
CA ALA A 185 -1.98 4.99 5.48
C ALA A 185 -0.88 5.71 4.66
N LEU A 186 0.32 5.15 4.60
CA LEU A 186 1.51 5.82 4.05
C LEU A 186 1.38 6.23 2.57
N GLY A 187 0.54 5.52 1.80
CA GLY A 187 0.26 5.87 0.40
C GLY A 187 -0.46 7.22 0.27
N VAL A 188 -1.42 7.49 1.16
CA VAL A 188 -2.13 8.78 1.23
C VAL A 188 -1.16 9.89 1.65
N GLU A 189 -0.33 9.60 2.64
CA GLU A 189 0.71 10.52 3.13
C GLU A 189 1.70 10.90 2.02
N GLY A 190 2.17 9.92 1.25
CA GLY A 190 3.07 10.14 0.11
C GLY A 190 2.47 11.04 -0.96
N GLN A 191 1.18 10.89 -1.27
CA GLN A 191 0.49 11.78 -2.20
C GLN A 191 0.35 13.21 -1.66
N ALA A 192 -0.04 13.33 -0.39
CA ALA A 192 -0.14 14.61 0.30
C ALA A 192 1.20 15.37 0.24
N LYS A 193 2.30 14.68 0.55
CA LYS A 193 3.68 15.20 0.43
C LYS A 193 4.02 15.59 -1.00
N ALA A 194 3.69 14.75 -2.00
CA ALA A 194 3.99 15.04 -3.39
C ALA A 194 3.25 16.27 -3.93
N VAL A 195 2.00 16.52 -3.49
CA VAL A 195 1.26 17.73 -3.88
C VAL A 195 1.89 18.98 -3.24
N LEU A 196 2.24 18.92 -1.94
CA LEU A 196 2.95 20.01 -1.26
C LEU A 196 4.30 20.31 -1.92
N ALA A 197 5.06 19.27 -2.24
CA ALA A 197 6.38 19.36 -2.85
C ALA A 197 6.32 20.09 -4.20
N ARG A 198 5.30 19.84 -5.03
CA ARG A 198 5.09 20.57 -6.29
C ARG A 198 4.78 22.05 -6.05
N LYS A 199 3.95 22.39 -5.06
CA LYS A 199 3.64 23.80 -4.70
C LYS A 199 4.88 24.53 -4.21
N LEU A 200 5.70 23.86 -3.39
CA LEU A 200 6.92 24.41 -2.81
C LEU A 200 8.15 24.32 -3.72
N ARG A 201 8.05 23.61 -4.86
CA ARG A 201 9.16 23.31 -5.78
C ARG A 201 10.35 22.64 -5.07
N THR A 202 10.05 21.64 -4.25
CA THR A 202 11.05 20.84 -3.52
C THR A 202 10.84 19.33 -3.78
N THR A 203 11.73 18.50 -3.26
CA THR A 203 11.61 17.03 -3.36
C THR A 203 10.59 16.51 -2.34
N PRO A 204 9.70 15.56 -2.70
CA PRO A 204 8.72 14.99 -1.75
C PRO A 204 9.33 14.38 -0.49
N SER A 205 10.53 13.79 -0.59
CA SER A 205 11.27 13.20 0.54
C SER A 205 11.71 14.24 1.58
N CYS A 206 11.79 15.52 1.21
CA CYS A 206 12.12 16.61 2.12
C CYS A 206 10.94 17.01 3.02
N ILE A 207 9.71 16.57 2.72
CA ILE A 207 8.51 16.91 3.50
C ILE A 207 8.20 15.77 4.47
N LYS A 208 8.17 16.08 5.76
CA LYS A 208 7.97 15.12 6.85
C LYS A 208 6.79 15.54 7.72
N ASN A 209 6.31 14.61 8.55
CA ASN A 209 5.31 14.84 9.61
C ASN A 209 3.97 15.39 9.11
N VAL A 210 3.54 14.93 7.93
CA VAL A 210 2.17 15.11 7.43
C VAL A 210 1.31 14.02 8.08
N ILE A 211 0.23 14.40 8.75
CA ILE A 211 -0.63 13.45 9.46
C ILE A 211 -1.92 13.22 8.68
N ILE A 212 -2.26 11.96 8.47
CA ILE A 212 -3.52 11.52 7.86
C ILE A 212 -4.44 11.01 8.95
N TRP A 213 -5.54 11.71 9.20
CA TRP A 213 -6.57 11.31 10.15
C TRP A 213 -7.76 10.67 9.43
N GLY A 214 -8.37 9.64 10.02
CA GLY A 214 -9.67 9.12 9.59
C GLY A 214 -9.63 7.89 8.67
N ASN A 215 -10.57 7.85 7.73
CA ASN A 215 -10.74 6.73 6.80
C ASN A 215 -9.70 6.80 5.67
N ILE A 216 -8.79 5.83 5.63
CA ILE A 216 -7.65 5.78 4.71
C ILE A 216 -8.12 5.65 3.25
N SER A 217 -9.13 4.81 3.02
CA SER A 217 -9.73 4.57 1.71
C SER A 217 -10.85 5.55 1.35
N GLY A 218 -11.25 6.41 2.28
CA GLY A 218 -12.41 7.29 2.12
C GLY A 218 -12.14 8.68 2.67
N ASN A 219 -13.03 9.13 3.55
CA ASN A 219 -13.02 10.48 4.08
C ASN A 219 -11.95 10.68 5.16
N ASN A 220 -10.79 11.18 4.74
CA ASN A 220 -9.68 11.56 5.61
C ASN A 220 -9.53 13.08 5.76
N TYR A 221 -8.80 13.47 6.80
CA TYR A 221 -8.32 14.82 7.04
C TYR A 221 -6.79 14.85 7.04
N ILE A 222 -6.23 15.75 6.25
CA ILE A 222 -4.78 15.89 6.07
C ILE A 222 -4.34 17.08 6.91
N ASP A 223 -3.62 16.81 7.98
CA ASP A 223 -3.17 17.80 8.94
C ASP A 223 -1.72 18.19 8.67
N LEU A 224 -1.53 19.49 8.41
CA LEU A 224 -0.25 20.09 8.07
C LEU A 224 0.39 20.83 9.25
N ARG A 225 -0.26 20.88 10.43
CA ARG A 225 0.22 21.62 11.60
C ARG A 225 1.59 21.15 12.08
N LYS A 226 1.85 19.84 11.98
CA LYS A 226 3.15 19.24 12.31
C LYS A 226 4.06 19.07 11.10
N ALA A 227 3.58 19.36 9.89
CA ALA A 227 4.33 19.14 8.67
C ALA A 227 5.53 20.10 8.55
N LYS A 228 6.69 19.53 8.24
CA LYS A 228 7.96 20.24 8.12
C LYS A 228 8.59 19.96 6.77
N VAL A 229 9.29 20.95 6.22
CA VAL A 229 10.18 20.78 5.08
C VAL A 229 11.63 20.93 5.51
N TYR A 230 12.47 19.99 5.10
CA TYR A 230 13.91 19.97 5.30
C TYR A 230 14.62 20.37 4.00
N ARG A 231 15.86 20.84 4.09
CA ARG A 231 16.69 21.18 2.90
C ARG A 231 15.96 22.08 1.90
N TYR A 232 15.15 23.01 2.39
CA TYR A 232 14.38 23.91 1.55
C TYR A 232 15.28 25.03 1.02
N GLU A 233 15.43 25.10 -0.29
CA GLU A 233 16.22 26.13 -0.97
C GLU A 233 15.52 27.49 -0.86
N SER A 234 16.00 28.31 0.07
CA SER A 234 15.52 29.68 0.28
C SER A 234 16.65 30.56 0.80
N ALA A 235 16.42 31.87 0.92
CA ALA A 235 17.39 32.80 1.50
C ALA A 235 17.85 32.41 2.92
N ILE A 236 17.04 31.62 3.63
CA ILE A 236 17.40 31.02 4.91
C ILE A 236 17.76 29.55 4.65
N TRP A 237 19.07 29.26 4.66
CA TRP A 237 19.60 27.89 4.60
C TRP A 237 20.13 27.47 5.97
N GLY A 238 20.04 26.17 6.27
CA GLY A 238 20.51 25.61 7.52
C GLY A 238 21.17 24.25 7.34
N PRO A 239 21.69 23.65 8.42
CA PRO A 239 22.28 22.31 8.39
C PRO A 239 21.28 21.25 7.91
N PRO A 240 21.71 20.01 7.58
CA PRO A 240 20.83 18.98 7.01
C PRO A 240 19.58 18.63 7.84
N ASN A 241 19.63 18.85 9.16
CA ASN A 241 18.54 18.65 10.12
C ASN A 241 17.66 19.90 10.35
N TYR A 242 18.02 21.03 9.75
CA TYR A 242 17.21 22.24 9.80
C TYR A 242 15.92 22.05 9.00
N SER A 243 14.81 22.48 9.60
CA SER A 243 13.49 22.37 9.00
C SER A 243 12.65 23.60 9.27
N ARG A 244 11.66 23.81 8.41
CA ARG A 244 10.68 24.89 8.53
C ARG A 244 9.26 24.32 8.48
N PRO A 245 8.30 24.87 9.25
CA PRO A 245 6.91 24.47 9.14
C PRO A 245 6.38 24.72 7.72
N VAL A 246 5.69 23.73 7.13
CA VAL A 246 5.13 23.84 5.77
C VAL A 246 4.17 25.02 5.65
N LEU A 247 3.32 25.24 6.67
CA LEU A 247 2.37 26.34 6.70
C LEU A 247 3.02 27.73 6.76
N SER A 248 4.28 27.83 7.20
CA SER A 248 5.03 29.10 7.18
C SER A 248 5.58 29.46 5.80
N LEU A 249 5.53 28.53 4.84
CA LEU A 249 6.07 28.70 3.49
C LEU A 249 4.99 28.86 2.43
N ILE A 250 3.76 28.41 2.72
CA ILE A 250 2.62 28.53 1.84
C ILE A 250 1.70 29.62 2.37
N PHE A 251 1.91 30.86 1.90
CA PHE A 251 1.10 32.02 2.30
C PHE A 251 -0.30 32.05 1.66
N ASP A 252 -0.52 31.18 0.67
CA ASP A 252 -1.77 31.07 -0.08
C ASP A 252 -2.77 30.20 0.68
N SER A 253 -3.53 30.82 1.58
CA SER A 253 -4.54 30.14 2.41
C SER A 253 -5.68 29.55 1.59
N GLU A 254 -6.03 30.13 0.45
CA GLU A 254 -7.05 29.58 -0.43
C GLU A 254 -6.57 28.27 -1.05
N TRP A 255 -5.32 28.22 -1.50
CA TRP A 255 -4.74 26.99 -2.03
C TRP A 255 -4.71 25.88 -0.98
N VAL A 256 -4.28 26.17 0.26
CA VAL A 256 -4.23 25.16 1.33
C VAL A 256 -5.62 24.64 1.67
N ASN A 257 -6.61 25.53 1.85
CA ASN A 257 -7.93 25.14 2.35
C ASN A 257 -8.87 24.61 1.26
N ARG A 258 -8.66 24.97 -0.01
CA ARG A 258 -9.55 24.58 -1.12
C ARG A 258 -8.85 23.71 -2.15
N GLN A 259 -7.82 24.23 -2.82
CA GLN A 259 -7.23 23.56 -3.98
C GLN A 259 -6.48 22.28 -3.60
N TYR A 260 -5.72 22.33 -2.51
CA TYR A 260 -5.00 21.18 -1.95
C TYR A 260 -5.95 20.07 -1.55
N VAL A 261 -6.97 20.41 -0.75
CA VAL A 261 -8.02 19.47 -0.31
C VAL A 261 -8.77 18.88 -1.49
N ALA A 262 -9.18 19.69 -2.48
CA ALA A 262 -9.87 19.21 -3.67
C ALA A 262 -9.01 18.26 -4.52
N THR A 263 -7.72 18.58 -4.69
CA THR A 263 -6.77 17.72 -5.41
C THR A 263 -6.66 16.36 -4.73
N LEU A 264 -6.51 16.33 -3.42
CA LEU A 264 -6.36 15.08 -2.66
C LEU A 264 -7.64 14.27 -2.64
N ARG A 265 -8.81 14.91 -2.46
CA ARG A 265 -10.11 14.24 -2.62
C ARG A 265 -10.25 13.57 -3.98
N LYS A 266 -9.83 14.24 -5.07
CA LYS A 266 -9.83 13.64 -6.41
C LYS A 266 -8.88 12.45 -6.50
N LEU A 267 -7.70 12.50 -5.89
CA LEU A 267 -6.76 11.38 -5.86
C LEU A 267 -7.34 10.19 -5.08
N THR A 268 -7.94 10.43 -3.92
CA THR A 268 -8.61 9.42 -3.10
C THR A 268 -9.80 8.79 -3.85
N ALA A 269 -10.68 9.60 -4.44
CA ALA A 269 -11.84 9.13 -5.19
C ALA A 269 -11.45 8.33 -6.45
N THR A 270 -10.32 8.67 -7.09
CA THR A 270 -9.80 7.89 -8.22
C THR A 270 -9.01 6.65 -7.79
N GLY A 271 -8.76 6.47 -6.49
CA GLY A 271 -7.95 5.38 -5.95
C GLY A 271 -6.47 5.45 -6.34
N LYS A 272 -5.96 6.64 -6.73
CA LYS A 272 -4.58 6.80 -7.21
C LYS A 272 -3.54 6.53 -6.13
N GLN A 273 -3.92 6.61 -4.85
CA GLN A 273 -3.05 6.35 -3.70
C GLN A 273 -2.68 4.86 -3.58
N PHE A 274 -3.36 4.01 -4.34
CA PHE A 274 -3.17 2.57 -4.34
C PHE A 274 -2.79 2.04 -5.72
N ARG A 275 -2.15 2.87 -6.55
CA ARG A 275 -1.47 2.37 -7.75
C ARG A 275 -0.38 1.37 -7.34
N PRO A 276 -0.07 0.36 -8.18
CA PRO A 276 0.72 -0.80 -7.78
C PRO A 276 2.04 -0.48 -7.08
N ILE A 277 2.85 0.41 -7.68
CA ILE A 277 4.14 0.86 -7.12
C ILE A 277 3.96 1.53 -5.76
N LEU A 278 2.98 2.43 -5.64
CA LEU A 278 2.76 3.20 -4.42
C LEU A 278 2.24 2.30 -3.29
N ALA A 279 1.36 1.34 -3.60
CA ALA A 279 0.87 0.35 -2.63
C ALA A 279 2.02 -0.52 -2.12
N ALA A 280 2.83 -1.10 -3.03
CA ALA A 280 4.00 -1.90 -2.69
C ALA A 280 4.99 -1.14 -1.81
N HIS A 281 5.36 0.08 -2.21
CA HIS A 281 6.28 0.92 -1.43
C HIS A 281 5.72 1.27 -0.05
N SER A 282 4.42 1.54 0.05
CA SER A 282 3.78 1.90 1.32
C SER A 282 3.75 0.73 2.31
N ILE A 283 3.43 -0.47 1.82
CA ILE A 283 3.43 -1.71 2.60
C ILE A 283 4.85 -2.04 3.07
N ALA A 284 5.81 -2.08 2.14
CA ALA A 284 7.20 -2.39 2.44
C ALA A 284 7.83 -1.40 3.43
N THR A 285 7.55 -0.10 3.26
CA THR A 285 8.06 0.93 4.19
C THR A 285 7.42 0.83 5.57
N THR A 286 6.13 0.50 5.64
CA THR A 286 5.46 0.29 6.94
C THR A 286 6.04 -0.94 7.65
N LEU A 287 6.27 -2.05 6.94
CA LEU A 287 6.96 -3.22 7.50
C LEU A 287 8.38 -2.89 7.94
N LYS A 288 9.15 -2.16 7.12
CA LYS A 288 10.49 -1.70 7.47
C LYS A 288 10.49 -0.89 8.76
N TYR A 289 9.57 0.06 8.90
CA TYR A 289 9.43 0.83 10.14
C TYR A 289 9.02 -0.05 11.32
N TRP A 290 8.15 -1.04 11.09
CA TRP A 290 7.76 -1.96 12.15
C TRP A 290 8.92 -2.82 12.65
N TYR A 291 9.82 -3.26 11.77
CA TYR A 291 10.99 -4.07 12.17
C TYR A 291 12.15 -3.23 12.71
N HIS A 292 12.40 -2.07 12.12
CA HIS A 292 13.63 -1.30 12.37
C HIS A 292 13.40 0.05 13.09
N GLY A 293 12.15 0.43 13.32
CA GLY A 293 11.76 1.75 13.81
C GLY A 293 11.60 2.78 12.69
N SER A 294 10.77 3.79 12.93
CA SER A 294 10.66 4.96 12.05
C SER A 294 11.82 5.92 12.31
N PRO A 295 12.21 6.77 11.35
CA PRO A 295 13.30 7.71 11.55
C PRO A 295 13.08 8.60 12.80
N PRO A 296 14.14 8.95 13.55
CA PRO A 296 14.00 9.73 14.78
C PRO A 296 13.27 11.05 14.57
N GLY A 297 12.21 11.29 15.35
CA GLY A 297 11.40 12.51 15.28
C GLY A 297 10.43 12.59 14.09
N GLU A 298 10.36 11.55 13.25
CA GLU A 298 9.34 11.45 12.20
C GLU A 298 8.03 10.88 12.73
N ILE A 299 6.93 11.53 12.34
CA ILE A 299 5.56 11.07 12.56
C ILE A 299 5.10 10.34 11.31
N VAL A 300 4.52 9.16 11.49
CA VAL A 300 3.97 8.33 10.44
C VAL A 300 2.47 8.15 10.67
N SER A 301 1.66 8.12 9.62
CA SER A 301 0.23 7.82 9.75
C SER A 301 0.00 6.31 9.69
N LEU A 302 -0.76 5.76 10.64
CA LEU A 302 -1.10 4.32 10.70
C LEU A 302 -2.54 4.14 11.15
N GLY A 303 -3.28 3.25 10.48
CA GLY A 303 -4.61 2.87 10.93
C GLY A 303 -4.53 1.80 12.02
N VAL A 304 -4.98 2.16 13.21
CA VAL A 304 -4.99 1.29 14.40
C VAL A 304 -6.35 1.34 15.07
N LEU A 305 -6.64 0.36 15.93
CA LEU A 305 -7.89 0.34 16.69
C LEU A 305 -7.92 1.53 17.65
N SER A 306 -9.00 2.30 17.62
CA SER A 306 -9.21 3.38 18.56
C SER A 306 -9.69 2.86 19.92
N GLU A 307 -9.05 3.37 20.96
CA GLU A 307 -9.34 3.16 22.39
C GLU A 307 -9.72 4.50 23.05
N GLY A 308 -10.30 5.45 22.30
CA GLY A 308 -10.70 6.74 22.83
C GLY A 308 -9.67 7.87 22.68
N GLN A 309 -8.51 7.60 22.07
CA GLN A 309 -7.46 8.61 21.87
C GLN A 309 -8.01 9.81 21.10
N PHE A 310 -7.63 11.04 21.47
CA PHE A 310 -8.09 12.29 20.85
C PHE A 310 -9.63 12.48 20.83
N GLY A 311 -10.38 11.75 21.65
CA GLY A 311 -11.85 11.75 21.62
C GLY A 311 -12.45 10.99 20.43
N ILE A 312 -11.64 10.17 19.75
CA ILE A 312 -12.11 9.29 18.66
C ILE A 312 -12.98 8.18 19.27
N PRO A 313 -14.14 7.83 18.68
CA PRO A 313 -14.97 6.74 19.17
C PRO A 313 -14.22 5.40 19.22
N GLU A 314 -14.42 4.64 20.30
CA GLU A 314 -13.80 3.34 20.46
C GLU A 314 -14.31 2.29 19.46
N GLY A 315 -13.46 1.31 19.16
CA GLY A 315 -13.86 0.12 18.41
C GLY A 315 -13.95 0.32 16.89
N ILE A 316 -13.40 1.42 16.36
CA ILE A 316 -13.16 1.61 14.92
C ILE A 316 -11.65 1.63 14.66
N VAL A 317 -11.24 1.15 13.48
CA VAL A 317 -9.86 1.38 13.02
C VAL A 317 -9.79 2.76 12.39
N PHE A 318 -8.88 3.59 12.88
CA PHE A 318 -8.76 5.00 12.52
C PHE A 318 -7.30 5.35 12.27
N SER A 319 -7.01 6.09 11.19
CA SER A 319 -5.65 6.55 10.91
C SER A 319 -5.23 7.63 11.91
N MET A 320 -4.13 7.39 12.62
CA MET A 320 -3.61 8.25 13.68
C MET A 320 -2.10 8.48 13.52
N PRO A 321 -1.53 9.56 14.10
CA PRO A 321 -0.09 9.76 14.14
C PRO A 321 0.55 8.74 15.09
N VAL A 322 1.50 7.99 14.56
CA VAL A 322 2.29 7.02 15.31
C VAL A 322 3.78 7.24 15.12
N LYS A 323 4.56 6.63 16.01
CA LYS A 323 5.99 6.37 15.83
C LYS A 323 6.20 4.86 15.93
N PHE A 324 7.07 4.33 15.09
CA PHE A 324 7.55 2.95 15.24
C PHE A 324 8.84 2.93 16.04
N GLU A 325 8.91 2.10 17.07
CA GLU A 325 10.10 1.92 17.90
C GLU A 325 10.13 0.51 18.50
N ASN A 326 11.32 -0.06 18.64
CA ASN A 326 11.55 -1.35 19.32
C ASN A 326 10.66 -2.51 18.82
N GLY A 327 10.42 -2.59 17.51
CA GLY A 327 9.61 -3.67 16.94
C GLY A 327 8.09 -3.49 17.10
N THR A 328 7.64 -2.35 17.65
CA THR A 328 6.24 -1.98 17.89
C THR A 328 5.92 -0.57 17.36
N TRP A 329 4.70 -0.12 17.54
CA TRP A 329 4.23 1.24 17.24
C TRP A 329 3.53 1.85 18.46
N ILE A 330 3.57 3.18 18.56
CA ILE A 330 2.94 3.94 19.64
C ILE A 330 2.22 5.14 19.05
N VAL A 331 0.97 5.34 19.46
CA VAL A 331 0.17 6.53 19.11
C VAL A 331 0.72 7.73 19.86
N LEU A 332 1.04 8.80 19.12
CA LEU A 332 1.61 10.02 19.68
C LEU A 332 0.50 10.94 20.22
N THR A 333 -0.01 10.64 21.41
CA THR A 333 -1.13 11.38 22.04
C THR A 333 -0.73 12.73 22.66
N ASP A 334 0.57 12.99 22.81
CA ASP A 334 1.15 14.18 23.43
C ASP A 334 1.43 15.33 22.45
N LEU A 335 0.94 15.24 21.21
CA LEU A 335 1.15 16.25 20.19
C LEU A 335 0.44 17.57 20.55
N THR A 336 1.22 18.62 20.82
CA THR A 336 0.70 19.98 21.07
C THR A 336 -0.06 20.52 19.86
N ASP A 337 -0.93 21.51 20.04
CA ASP A 337 -1.59 22.24 18.92
C ASP A 337 -2.40 21.35 17.95
N ILE A 338 -2.77 20.15 18.39
CA ILE A 338 -3.67 19.25 17.66
C ILE A 338 -5.04 19.33 18.33
N GLU A 339 -5.89 20.16 17.77
CA GLU A 339 -7.31 20.21 18.09
C GLU A 339 -8.11 19.84 16.84
N ILE A 340 -8.97 18.83 16.94
CA ILE A 340 -9.84 18.43 15.84
C ILE A 340 -11.25 18.81 16.24
N SER A 341 -11.91 19.68 15.45
CA SER A 341 -13.27 20.11 15.76
C SER A 341 -14.24 18.92 15.73
N GLU A 342 -15.28 18.99 16.53
CA GLU A 342 -16.32 17.97 16.60
C GLU A 342 -16.94 17.67 15.22
N GLN A 343 -17.12 18.71 14.40
CA GLN A 343 -17.61 18.58 13.02
C GLN A 343 -16.65 17.78 12.13
N ILE A 344 -15.34 18.05 12.20
CA ILE A 344 -14.33 17.29 11.44
C ILE A 344 -14.25 15.86 11.98
N MET A 345 -14.32 15.66 13.30
CA MET A 345 -14.31 14.33 13.92
C MET A 345 -15.49 13.50 13.44
N THR A 346 -16.71 14.02 13.58
CA THR A 346 -17.95 13.38 13.11
C THR A 346 -17.86 13.04 11.63
N ARG A 347 -17.33 13.95 10.81
CA ARG A 347 -17.14 13.72 9.37
C ARG A 347 -16.22 12.54 9.08
N MET A 348 -15.13 12.37 9.83
CA MET A 348 -14.16 11.29 9.60
C MET A 348 -14.63 9.94 10.16
N THR A 349 -15.40 9.95 11.25
CA THR A 349 -15.82 8.74 11.95
C THR A 349 -17.13 8.19 11.42
N SER A 350 -18.03 9.03 10.90
CA SER A 350 -19.35 8.61 10.40
C SER A 350 -19.24 7.50 9.36
N ASP A 351 -18.42 7.69 8.32
CA ASP A 351 -18.27 6.70 7.24
C ASP A 351 -17.72 5.37 7.80
N LEU A 352 -16.74 5.42 8.71
CA LEU A 352 -16.13 4.23 9.33
C LEU A 352 -17.13 3.44 10.19
N ILE A 353 -17.95 4.16 10.97
CA ILE A 353 -18.98 3.56 11.82
C ILE A 353 -20.05 2.91 10.94
N GLN A 354 -20.52 3.63 9.91
CA GLN A 354 -21.53 3.11 8.99
C GLN A 354 -21.02 1.91 8.20
N GLU A 355 -19.80 1.96 7.66
CA GLU A 355 -19.15 0.82 6.98
C GLU A 355 -19.16 -0.42 7.89
N LYS A 356 -18.77 -0.26 9.16
CA LYS A 356 -18.76 -1.35 10.15
C LYS A 356 -20.18 -1.89 10.41
N LEU A 357 -21.16 -1.01 10.66
CA LEU A 357 -22.54 -1.43 10.94
C LEU A 357 -23.19 -2.12 9.74
N ILE A 358 -22.97 -1.61 8.52
CA ILE A 358 -23.50 -2.22 7.29
C ILE A 358 -22.88 -3.58 7.05
N ALA A 359 -21.56 -3.72 7.25
CA ALA A 359 -20.88 -5.00 7.10
C ALA A 359 -21.42 -6.04 8.07
N LEU A 360 -21.79 -5.64 9.29
CA LEU A 360 -22.35 -6.51 10.32
C LEU A 360 -23.85 -6.76 10.16
N GLY A 361 -24.54 -6.01 9.30
CA GLY A 361 -25.99 -6.09 9.09
C GLY A 361 -26.82 -5.23 10.07
N ASP A 362 -26.17 -4.45 10.92
CA ASP A 362 -26.81 -3.55 11.89
C ASP A 362 -27.36 -2.27 11.23
N LEU A 363 -26.91 -1.96 10.01
CA LEU A 363 -27.39 -0.84 9.19
C LEU A 363 -27.66 -1.29 7.74
N VAL A 364 -28.75 -0.78 7.16
CA VAL A 364 -29.22 -1.21 5.84
C VAL A 364 -28.60 -0.39 4.71
N SER A 365 -28.51 0.94 4.88
CA SER A 365 -28.09 1.89 3.85
C SER A 365 -26.91 2.72 4.32
N PHE A 366 -25.99 3.02 3.40
CA PHE A 366 -24.89 3.95 3.63
C PHE A 366 -25.35 5.37 3.32
N GLN A 367 -25.16 6.27 4.26
CA GLN A 367 -25.41 7.70 4.09
C GLN A 367 -24.07 8.43 4.17
N PRO A 368 -23.44 8.76 3.02
CA PRO A 368 -22.20 9.49 3.02
C PRO A 368 -22.35 10.78 3.82
N TYR A 369 -21.37 11.12 4.65
CA TYR A 369 -21.42 12.38 5.37
C TYR A 369 -21.54 13.56 4.39
N GLN A 370 -22.60 14.36 4.56
CA GLN A 370 -22.80 15.62 3.83
C GLN A 370 -22.44 16.79 4.75
N SER A 371 -21.52 17.66 4.32
CA SER A 371 -21.24 18.88 5.09
C SER A 371 -22.35 19.92 4.85
N GLU A 372 -22.58 20.84 5.80
CA GLU A 372 -23.52 21.96 5.65
C GLU A 372 -23.26 22.79 4.38
N THR A 373 -21.99 22.90 3.98
CA THR A 373 -21.55 23.58 2.76
C THR A 373 -21.96 22.84 1.48
N ASP A 374 -22.07 21.51 1.51
CA ASP A 374 -22.50 20.69 0.38
C ASP A 374 -24.03 20.71 0.24
N LEU A 375 -24.76 20.78 1.35
CA LEU A 375 -26.20 20.99 1.39
C LEU A 375 -26.60 22.36 0.80
N ALA A 376 -25.85 23.43 1.12
CA ALA A 376 -26.09 24.77 0.57
C ALA A 376 -25.93 24.83 -0.97
N LYS A 377 -24.97 24.09 -1.54
CA LYS A 377 -24.78 23.98 -3.01
C LYS A 377 -25.84 23.12 -3.70
N GLY A 378 -26.45 22.18 -2.98
CA GLY A 378 -27.59 21.40 -3.46
C GLY A 378 -28.84 22.27 -3.66
N TYR A 379 -29.08 23.19 -2.74
CA TYR A 379 -30.21 24.13 -2.84
C TYR A 379 -30.07 25.12 -4.01
N GLU A 380 -28.88 25.65 -4.30
CA GLU A 380 -28.67 26.55 -5.46
C GLU A 380 -28.93 25.87 -6.82
N LYS A 381 -28.73 24.55 -6.93
CA LYS A 381 -29.01 23.80 -8.17
C LYS A 381 -30.49 23.44 -8.38
N THR A 382 -31.36 23.66 -7.40
CA THR A 382 -32.77 23.23 -7.45
C THR A 382 -33.73 24.36 -7.84
N THR A 383 -33.24 25.57 -8.11
CA THR A 383 -34.04 26.75 -8.50
C THR A 383 -33.66 27.28 -9.88
N LEU A 384 -33.78 26.44 -10.92
CA LEU A 384 -33.91 26.88 -12.32
C LEU A 384 -34.86 25.91 -13.05
N PRO A 385 -35.97 26.37 -13.66
CA PRO A 385 -36.91 25.48 -14.33
C PRO A 385 -36.39 25.12 -15.73
N THR A 386 -36.10 23.84 -15.97
CA THR A 386 -35.82 23.31 -17.30
C THR A 386 -37.13 22.91 -17.98
N THR A 387 -37.54 23.70 -18.98
CA THR A 387 -38.52 23.28 -19.98
C THR A 387 -37.96 22.15 -20.83
N TYR A 388 -38.74 21.07 -20.91
CA TYR A 388 -38.54 19.93 -21.80
C TYR A 388 -38.61 20.34 -23.28
N ASN A 389 -37.71 19.79 -24.10
CA ASN A 389 -38.06 19.37 -25.46
C ASN A 389 -37.19 18.19 -25.90
N ASN A 390 -37.87 17.15 -26.40
CA ASN A 390 -37.32 15.90 -26.92
C ASN A 390 -37.21 15.95 -28.47
N GLN A 391 -36.47 14.97 -29.00
CA GLN A 391 -36.32 14.53 -30.41
C GLN A 391 -35.14 15.20 -31.16
N GLU A 392 -34.23 14.53 -31.88
CA GLU A 392 -34.32 13.23 -32.57
C GLU A 392 -32.92 12.74 -33.07
N ASN A 393 -32.78 11.42 -33.27
CA ASN A 393 -31.89 10.70 -34.22
C ASN A 393 -30.34 10.77 -34.07
N GLN A 394 -29.51 9.80 -34.47
CA GLN A 394 -29.49 8.33 -34.69
C GLN A 394 -28.03 8.01 -35.11
N ARG A 395 -27.44 6.92 -34.59
CA ARG A 395 -26.30 6.09 -35.08
C ARG A 395 -25.26 6.66 -36.07
N VAL A 396 -23.96 6.53 -35.73
CA VAL A 396 -22.91 5.86 -36.55
C VAL A 396 -21.79 5.36 -35.61
N SER A 397 -21.17 4.24 -35.99
CA SER A 397 -20.12 3.46 -35.33
C SER A 397 -18.69 4.00 -35.50
N ASP A 398 -17.80 3.38 -34.72
CA ASP A 398 -16.36 3.14 -34.93
C ASP A 398 -15.32 4.26 -34.77
N ALA A 399 -14.36 3.91 -33.90
CA ALA A 399 -12.95 4.30 -33.82
C ALA A 399 -12.60 5.78 -33.55
N VAL A 400 -11.62 6.00 -32.67
CA VAL A 400 -10.29 6.55 -33.01
C VAL A 400 -9.53 6.95 -31.73
N ASP A 401 -8.29 6.43 -31.66
CA ASP A 401 -7.15 6.91 -30.88
C ASP A 401 -6.95 8.43 -30.95
N PHE A 402 -6.59 9.07 -29.83
CA PHE A 402 -6.02 10.42 -29.87
C PHE A 402 -4.67 10.47 -29.15
N LEU A 403 -3.62 10.38 -29.96
CA LEU A 403 -2.31 11.02 -29.73
C LEU A 403 -2.39 12.42 -30.33
N ASP A 404 -2.15 13.46 -29.53
CA ASP A 404 -2.07 14.84 -30.01
C ASP A 404 -0.73 15.11 -30.76
N PRO A 405 -0.73 15.90 -31.85
CA PRO A 405 0.45 16.15 -32.66
C PRO A 405 1.25 17.39 -32.20
N ILE A 406 2.58 17.29 -32.33
CA ILE A 406 3.54 18.41 -32.26
C ILE A 406 3.60 19.06 -33.65
N PRO A 407 3.57 20.41 -33.79
CA PRO A 407 3.75 21.04 -35.08
C PRO A 407 5.25 21.26 -35.38
N GLN A 408 5.72 20.72 -36.51
CA GLN A 408 6.97 21.11 -37.15
C GLN A 408 6.68 21.91 -38.42
N THR A 409 7.30 23.07 -38.55
CA THR A 409 7.52 23.78 -39.81
C THR A 409 8.92 23.43 -40.33
N ILE A 410 8.99 22.94 -41.57
CA ILE A 410 10.23 22.67 -42.32
C ILE A 410 10.24 23.60 -43.54
N SER A 411 11.39 24.23 -43.82
CA SER A 411 12.07 24.38 -45.13
C SER A 411 13.27 25.34 -44.93
N GLU A 412 14.50 25.16 -45.41
CA GLU A 412 15.03 24.47 -46.59
C GLU A 412 16.49 23.97 -46.37
N LYS A 413 16.84 22.97 -47.19
CA LYS A 413 18.13 22.31 -47.49
C LYS A 413 19.04 23.21 -48.39
N PRO A 414 20.19 22.77 -48.99
CA PRO A 414 20.86 21.44 -49.00
C PRO A 414 22.42 21.41 -48.94
N HIS A 415 22.95 20.16 -48.85
CA HIS A 415 24.23 19.60 -49.38
C HIS A 415 25.57 20.08 -48.75
N SER A 416 26.60 19.25 -48.49
CA SER A 416 27.12 18.04 -49.15
C SER A 416 28.04 17.22 -48.21
N GLN A 417 28.23 15.92 -48.51
CA GLN A 417 29.45 15.04 -48.47
C GLN A 417 30.71 15.51 -47.68
N GLU A 418 31.57 14.69 -47.07
CA GLU A 418 31.98 13.30 -47.29
C GLU A 418 32.90 12.83 -46.12
N LEU A 419 33.23 11.53 -46.15
CA LEU A 419 34.10 10.77 -45.24
C LEU A 419 35.59 11.21 -45.23
N ILE A 420 36.32 10.85 -44.15
CA ILE A 420 37.54 9.98 -44.14
C ILE A 420 38.47 10.31 -42.92
N ASN A 421 38.96 9.24 -42.30
CA ASN A 421 40.13 9.05 -41.41
C ASN A 421 41.24 10.13 -41.47
N ASP A 422 41.96 10.36 -40.36
CA ASP A 422 43.21 9.63 -40.05
C ASP A 422 43.96 10.18 -38.81
N SER A 423 44.72 9.27 -38.20
CA SER A 423 45.94 9.35 -37.37
C SER A 423 46.45 10.67 -36.75
N GLY A 424 47.03 10.56 -35.54
CA GLY A 424 47.81 11.65 -34.95
C GLY A 424 48.28 11.46 -33.50
N ASP A 425 49.23 10.55 -33.32
CA ASP A 425 50.20 10.38 -32.24
C ASP A 425 50.56 11.63 -31.39
N LYS A 426 50.67 11.46 -30.05
CA LYS A 426 51.78 11.95 -29.20
C LYS A 426 51.58 11.69 -27.69
N THR A 427 52.26 10.65 -27.22
CA THR A 427 53.27 10.63 -26.14
C THR A 427 53.23 11.59 -24.93
N VAL A 428 53.48 10.97 -23.76
CA VAL A 428 54.41 11.36 -22.66
C VAL A 428 53.82 11.94 -21.35
N GLU A 429 53.98 11.11 -20.30
CA GLU A 429 54.43 11.40 -18.91
C GLU A 429 53.61 12.42 -18.07
N GLU A 430 53.48 12.36 -16.74
CA GLU A 430 54.00 11.55 -15.65
C GLU A 430 53.24 12.00 -14.38
N ARG A 431 53.32 11.16 -13.34
CA ARG A 431 53.38 11.51 -11.89
C ARG A 431 52.12 11.70 -11.04
N GLN A 432 52.07 10.73 -10.10
CA GLN A 432 51.97 10.86 -8.62
C GLN A 432 50.58 11.21 -8.04
N ILE A 433 49.92 10.24 -7.41
CA ILE A 433 50.09 9.83 -6.00
C ILE A 433 49.93 11.02 -5.04
N ASN A 434 48.71 11.18 -4.52
CA ASN A 434 48.40 10.99 -3.08
C ASN A 434 46.90 10.77 -2.90
#